data_AF-A0A8H4KW25-F1
#
_entry.id   AF-A0A8H4KW25-F1
#
_cell.length_a   1.000
_cell.length_b   1.000
_cell.length_c   1.000
_cell.angle_alpha   90.00
_cell.angle_beta   90.00
_cell.angle_gamma   90.00
#
_symmetry.space_group_name_H-M   'P 1'
#
loop_
_entity.id
_entity.type
_entity.pdbx_description
1 polymer ?
#
loop_
_entity_poly.entity_id
_entity_poly.type
_entity_poly.pdbx_seq_one_letter_code
_entity_poly.pdbx_strand_id
1 'polypeptide(L)'
;MSELANELRMTSSGLEDLPFPYAFPHPPDSPTTSPSDPDAKSPESHAELNSWMFYLSETSLRRIGNEIIWMLYDGPPSSWVKDIASVHKQAEQLDQKVVAWMDNLPKDLRIEGSIFELTNELGLHVRTRYIVWRAWIFRPFLYYMIHAPQSELLKHRKNIEPLASSCLDYSMQGINDATHHHRHHGSWYTARVAFGGALILLAAARVNSIAMPQGWEAAVQRAMHTMDRWSGESKNMEASLKIVKKLWDAAQE
;
A
#
# COMPACT_ATOMS: atom_id res chain seq x y z
N MET A 1 -9.90 -7.29 -11.93
CA MET A 1 -9.87 -5.83 -11.62
C MET A 1 -8.43 -5.38 -11.42
N SER A 2 -7.97 -4.32 -12.09
CA SER A 2 -6.60 -3.78 -11.91
C SER A 2 -6.48 -2.93 -10.63
N GLU A 3 -5.25 -2.68 -10.17
CA GLU A 3 -4.99 -1.87 -8.97
C GLU A 3 -5.54 -0.44 -9.09
N LEU A 4 -5.34 0.20 -10.24
CA LEU A 4 -5.88 1.52 -10.53
C LEU A 4 -7.41 1.49 -10.59
N ALA A 5 -8.00 0.42 -11.15
CA ALA A 5 -9.45 0.25 -11.17
C ALA A 5 -10.01 0.08 -9.76
N ASN A 6 -9.32 -0.65 -8.87
CA ASN A 6 -9.72 -0.77 -7.47
C ASN A 6 -9.68 0.58 -6.74
N GLU A 7 -8.59 1.35 -6.90
CA GLU A 7 -8.45 2.68 -6.31
C GLU A 7 -9.49 3.68 -6.80
N LEU A 8 -9.79 3.67 -8.10
CA LEU A 8 -10.76 4.58 -8.71
C LEU A 8 -12.20 4.04 -8.68
N ARG A 9 -12.41 2.82 -8.16
CA ARG A 9 -13.67 2.07 -8.25
C ARG A 9 -14.24 2.01 -9.67
N MET A 10 -13.37 1.80 -10.65
CA MET A 10 -13.73 1.65 -12.06
C MET A 10 -13.98 0.19 -12.41
N THR A 11 -14.77 -0.04 -13.45
CA THR A 11 -14.96 -1.38 -14.02
C THR A 11 -13.66 -1.90 -14.64
N SER A 12 -13.46 -3.21 -14.54
CA SER A 12 -12.36 -3.92 -15.19
C SER A 12 -12.33 -3.66 -16.70
N SER A 13 -11.12 -3.55 -17.26
CA SER A 13 -10.89 -3.42 -18.70
C SER A 13 -10.69 -4.77 -19.41
N GLY A 14 -10.61 -5.88 -18.67
CA GLY A 14 -10.26 -7.22 -19.20
C GLY A 14 -8.78 -7.41 -19.58
N LEU A 15 -7.99 -6.33 -19.67
CA LEU A 15 -6.54 -6.38 -19.90
C LEU A 15 -5.78 -7.14 -18.79
N GLU A 16 -6.34 -7.21 -17.59
CA GLU A 16 -5.82 -8.01 -16.48
C GLU A 16 -5.95 -9.53 -16.67
N ASP A 17 -6.78 -10.00 -17.60
CA ASP A 17 -7.04 -11.43 -17.83
C ASP A 17 -6.09 -12.02 -18.87
N LEU A 18 -5.18 -11.20 -19.44
CA LEU A 18 -4.18 -11.67 -20.38
C LEU A 18 -3.16 -12.57 -19.67
N PRO A 19 -2.94 -13.81 -20.16
CA PRO A 19 -1.97 -14.72 -19.56
C PRO A 19 -0.55 -14.19 -19.78
N PHE A 20 0.05 -13.67 -18.72
CA PHE A 20 1.48 -13.32 -18.70
C PHE A 20 2.31 -14.57 -18.39
N PRO A 21 3.49 -14.78 -19.01
CA PRO A 21 4.33 -15.93 -18.70
C PRO A 21 4.57 -16.06 -17.19
N TYR A 22 4.26 -17.23 -16.64
CA TYR A 22 4.36 -17.48 -15.19
C TYR A 22 5.83 -17.50 -14.71
N ALA A 23 6.74 -17.96 -15.57
CA ALA A 23 8.17 -18.03 -15.27
C ALA A 23 8.81 -16.64 -15.24
N PHE A 24 9.61 -16.38 -14.21
CA PHE A 24 10.46 -15.20 -14.16
C PHE A 24 11.63 -15.35 -15.13
N PRO A 25 12.13 -14.25 -15.72
CA PRO A 25 13.34 -14.28 -16.54
C PRO A 25 14.56 -14.67 -15.70
N HIS A 26 15.52 -15.33 -16.33
CA HIS A 26 16.81 -15.63 -15.72
C HIS A 26 17.58 -14.32 -15.41
N PRO A 27 18.45 -14.31 -14.39
CA PRO A 27 19.36 -13.19 -14.15
C PRO A 27 20.23 -12.92 -15.38
N PRO A 28 20.67 -11.66 -15.59
CA PRO A 28 21.69 -11.35 -16.59
C PRO A 28 22.93 -12.22 -16.37
N ASP A 29 23.56 -12.66 -17.45
CA ASP A 29 24.84 -13.37 -17.36
C ASP A 29 25.85 -12.45 -16.67
N SER A 30 26.44 -12.92 -15.56
CA SER A 30 27.56 -12.20 -14.95
C SER A 30 28.68 -12.16 -15.98
N PRO A 31 29.26 -10.99 -16.30
CA PRO A 31 30.38 -10.95 -17.23
C PRO A 31 31.46 -11.87 -16.66
N THR A 32 31.83 -12.89 -17.44
CA THR A 32 32.93 -13.80 -17.14
C THR A 32 34.19 -12.96 -16.98
N THR A 33 34.52 -12.61 -15.75
CA THR A 33 35.80 -11.99 -15.41
C THR A 33 36.90 -12.96 -15.85
N SER A 34 37.56 -12.65 -16.96
CA SER A 34 38.91 -13.13 -17.17
C SER A 34 39.75 -12.68 -15.97
N PRO A 35 40.68 -13.51 -15.44
CA PRO A 35 41.31 -13.29 -14.13
C PRO A 35 42.25 -12.07 -14.04
N SER A 36 42.16 -11.12 -14.97
CA SER A 36 43.20 -10.12 -15.23
C SER A 36 42.87 -8.70 -14.77
N ASP A 37 41.63 -8.40 -14.35
CA ASP A 37 41.26 -7.05 -13.90
C ASP A 37 40.44 -7.07 -12.59
N PRO A 38 41.03 -6.67 -11.45
CA PRO A 38 40.31 -6.56 -10.18
C PRO A 38 39.28 -5.41 -10.15
N ASP A 39 39.26 -4.55 -11.17
CA ASP A 39 38.28 -3.45 -11.33
C ASP A 39 37.10 -3.78 -12.27
N ALA A 40 36.95 -5.04 -12.71
CA ALA A 40 35.96 -5.46 -13.71
C ALA A 40 34.49 -5.56 -13.23
N LYS A 41 34.13 -4.99 -12.07
CA LYS A 41 32.72 -4.72 -11.75
C LYS A 41 32.32 -3.41 -12.41
N SER A 42 32.12 -3.43 -13.72
CA SER A 42 31.70 -2.23 -14.43
C SER A 42 30.39 -1.69 -13.83
N PRO A 43 30.21 -0.36 -13.75
CA PRO A 43 28.95 0.26 -13.32
C PRO A 43 27.73 -0.25 -14.09
N GLU A 44 27.94 -0.67 -15.34
CA GLU A 44 26.91 -1.25 -16.22
C GLU A 44 26.38 -2.59 -15.71
N SER A 45 27.25 -3.50 -15.23
CA SER A 45 26.82 -4.79 -14.67
C SER A 45 26.00 -4.62 -13.39
N HIS A 46 26.34 -3.62 -12.56
CA HIS A 46 25.55 -3.27 -11.38
C HIS A 46 24.19 -2.64 -11.74
N ALA A 47 24.13 -1.80 -12.77
CA ALA A 47 22.88 -1.22 -13.25
C ALA A 47 21.94 -2.27 -13.86
N GLU A 48 22.47 -3.24 -14.60
CA GLU A 48 21.71 -4.36 -15.16
C GLU A 48 21.12 -5.26 -14.07
N LEU A 49 21.91 -5.61 -13.05
CA LEU A 49 21.45 -6.38 -11.90
C LEU A 49 20.33 -5.64 -11.14
N ASN A 50 20.49 -4.34 -10.89
CA ASN A 50 19.48 -3.52 -10.23
C ASN A 50 18.17 -3.46 -11.04
N SER A 51 18.28 -3.31 -12.36
CA SER A 51 17.13 -3.27 -13.27
C SER A 51 16.39 -4.61 -13.29
N TRP A 52 17.12 -5.73 -13.28
CA TRP A 52 16.55 -7.07 -13.17
C TRP A 52 15.86 -7.30 -11.82
N MET A 53 16.50 -6.93 -10.71
CA MET A 53 15.90 -7.01 -9.37
C MET A 53 14.64 -6.15 -9.25
N PHE A 54 14.66 -4.94 -9.83
CA PHE A 54 13.49 -4.06 -9.92
C PHE A 54 12.36 -4.75 -10.66
N TYR A 55 12.63 -5.27 -11.87
CA TYR A 55 11.64 -5.96 -12.68
C TYR A 55 11.00 -7.16 -11.97
N LEU A 56 11.82 -8.01 -11.32
CA LEU A 56 11.33 -9.17 -10.57
C LEU A 56 10.49 -8.77 -9.36
N SER A 57 10.93 -7.76 -8.63
CA SER A 57 10.22 -7.23 -7.48
C SER A 57 8.87 -6.69 -7.92
N GLU A 58 8.83 -5.81 -8.93
CA GLU A 58 7.59 -5.25 -9.48
C GLU A 58 6.63 -6.31 -9.98
N THR A 59 7.12 -7.30 -10.72
CA THR A 59 6.27 -8.37 -11.25
C THR A 59 5.69 -9.23 -10.12
N SER A 60 6.53 -9.62 -9.16
CA SER A 60 6.09 -10.36 -7.97
C SER A 60 5.07 -9.55 -7.21
N LEU A 61 5.35 -8.25 -7.06
CA LEU A 61 4.53 -7.37 -6.28
C LEU A 61 3.15 -7.21 -6.94
N ARG A 62 3.13 -6.99 -8.26
CA ARG A 62 1.89 -6.89 -9.04
C ARG A 62 1.02 -8.12 -8.90
N ARG A 63 1.61 -9.33 -8.88
CA ARG A 63 0.89 -10.60 -8.69
C ARG A 63 0.21 -10.68 -7.32
N ILE A 64 0.95 -10.36 -6.25
CA ILE A 64 0.42 -10.31 -4.88
C ILE A 64 -0.73 -9.29 -4.78
N GLY A 65 -0.52 -8.08 -5.30
CA GLY A 65 -1.55 -7.04 -5.31
C GLY A 65 -2.83 -7.46 -6.06
N ASN A 66 -2.69 -8.12 -7.22
CA ASN A 66 -3.83 -8.68 -7.94
C ASN A 66 -4.59 -9.69 -7.07
N GLU A 67 -3.91 -10.62 -6.43
CA GLU A 67 -4.54 -11.65 -5.61
C GLU A 67 -5.31 -11.06 -4.43
N ILE A 68 -4.77 -10.02 -3.78
CA ILE A 68 -5.50 -9.26 -2.75
C ILE A 68 -6.80 -8.68 -3.32
N ILE A 69 -6.73 -8.04 -4.49
CA ILE A 69 -7.91 -7.46 -5.15
C ILE A 69 -8.93 -8.55 -5.49
N TRP A 70 -8.50 -9.65 -6.09
CA TRP A 70 -9.39 -10.75 -6.48
C TRP A 70 -10.05 -11.42 -5.27
N MET A 71 -9.31 -11.64 -4.18
CA MET A 71 -9.84 -12.35 -3.02
C MET A 71 -10.71 -11.46 -2.12
N LEU A 72 -10.35 -10.18 -1.95
CA LEU A 72 -11.03 -9.29 -1.01
C LEU A 72 -11.88 -8.21 -1.68
N TYR A 73 -11.62 -7.81 -2.92
CA TYR A 73 -12.22 -6.61 -3.54
C TYR A 73 -13.03 -6.89 -4.82
N ASP A 74 -13.26 -8.15 -5.16
CA ASP A 74 -14.10 -8.52 -6.33
C ASP A 74 -15.58 -8.12 -6.13
N GLY A 75 -16.06 -8.13 -4.88
CA GLY A 75 -17.41 -7.72 -4.50
C GLY A 75 -17.51 -6.31 -3.90
N PRO A 76 -18.74 -5.80 -3.69
CA PRO A 76 -18.94 -4.53 -3.00
C PRO A 76 -18.50 -4.63 -1.51
N PRO A 77 -18.05 -3.55 -0.85
CA PRO A 77 -17.60 -3.57 0.54
C PRO A 77 -18.59 -4.17 1.56
N SER A 78 -19.90 -4.15 1.25
CA SER A 78 -20.93 -4.77 2.09
C SER A 78 -20.82 -6.30 2.13
N SER A 79 -20.12 -6.95 1.20
CA SER A 79 -19.84 -8.39 1.25
C SER A 79 -18.98 -8.76 2.46
N TRP A 80 -18.06 -7.87 2.87
CA TRP A 80 -17.18 -8.11 4.02
C TRP A 80 -17.94 -8.28 5.33
N VAL A 81 -19.05 -7.55 5.48
CA VAL A 81 -19.89 -7.62 6.69
C VAL A 81 -20.72 -8.90 6.71
N LYS A 82 -21.08 -9.45 5.55
CA LYS A 82 -21.93 -10.65 5.45
C LYS A 82 -21.19 -11.92 5.87
N ASP A 83 -19.90 -12.02 5.59
CA ASP A 83 -19.08 -13.21 5.91
C ASP A 83 -17.68 -12.82 6.39
N ILE A 84 -17.64 -12.19 7.56
CA ILE A 84 -16.38 -11.73 8.16
C ILE A 84 -15.43 -12.88 8.52
N ALA A 85 -15.96 -14.08 8.74
CA ALA A 85 -15.16 -15.26 9.05
C ALA A 85 -14.35 -15.74 7.84
N SER A 86 -14.97 -15.80 6.65
CA SER A 86 -14.27 -16.10 5.41
C SER A 86 -13.22 -15.02 5.09
N VAL A 87 -13.59 -13.75 5.21
CA VAL A 87 -12.66 -12.60 5.03
C VAL A 87 -11.46 -12.70 5.96
N HIS A 88 -11.66 -13.10 7.22
CA HIS A 88 -10.57 -13.30 8.17
C HIS A 88 -9.57 -14.35 7.68
N LYS A 89 -10.06 -15.53 7.26
CA LYS A 89 -9.20 -16.59 6.73
C LYS A 89 -8.43 -16.15 5.47
N GLN A 90 -9.10 -15.45 4.56
CA GLN A 90 -8.47 -14.93 3.35
C GLN A 90 -7.38 -13.90 3.69
N ALA A 91 -7.67 -12.99 4.61
CA ALA A 91 -6.71 -11.98 5.04
C ALA A 91 -5.49 -12.59 5.74
N GLU A 92 -5.65 -13.63 6.55
CA GLU A 92 -4.53 -14.33 7.20
C GLU A 92 -3.60 -15.00 6.16
N GLN A 93 -4.17 -15.62 5.12
CA GLN A 93 -3.40 -16.24 4.04
C GLN A 93 -2.62 -15.20 3.22
N LEU A 94 -3.26 -14.10 2.86
CA LEU A 94 -2.64 -12.98 2.14
C LEU A 94 -1.56 -12.31 3.01
N ASP A 95 -1.88 -12.11 4.28
CA ASP A 95 -1.02 -11.97 5.46
C ASP A 95 0.37 -12.57 5.32
N GLN A 96 0.35 -13.87 5.61
CA GLN A 96 1.52 -14.72 5.66
C GLN A 96 2.29 -14.68 4.34
N LYS A 97 1.59 -14.60 3.20
CA LYS A 97 2.21 -14.52 1.88
C LYS A 97 3.01 -13.22 1.68
N VAL A 98 2.43 -12.07 2.01
CA VAL A 98 3.10 -10.76 1.88
C VAL A 98 4.30 -10.69 2.81
N VAL A 99 4.16 -11.14 4.05
CA VAL A 99 5.26 -11.19 5.03
C VAL A 99 6.37 -12.12 4.56
N ALA A 100 6.04 -13.36 4.20
CA ALA A 100 7.03 -14.32 3.71
C ALA A 100 7.75 -13.81 2.46
N TRP A 101 7.05 -13.13 1.55
CA TRP A 101 7.69 -12.53 0.38
C TRP A 101 8.72 -11.46 0.80
N MET A 102 8.35 -10.56 1.71
CA MET A 102 9.24 -9.53 2.24
C MET A 102 10.47 -10.13 2.94
N ASP A 103 10.26 -11.18 3.73
CA ASP A 103 11.33 -11.89 4.47
C ASP A 103 12.29 -12.67 3.58
N ASN A 104 11.92 -12.94 2.33
CA ASN A 104 12.77 -13.63 1.35
C ASN A 104 13.45 -12.68 0.36
N LEU A 105 13.23 -11.36 0.46
CA LEU A 105 13.90 -10.41 -0.42
C LEU A 105 15.41 -10.33 -0.15
N PRO A 106 16.24 -10.11 -1.19
CA PRO A 106 17.63 -9.71 -1.02
C PRO A 106 17.76 -8.51 -0.06
N LYS A 107 18.82 -8.48 0.75
CA LYS A 107 19.06 -7.41 1.73
C LYS A 107 19.11 -6.02 1.08
N ASP A 108 19.65 -5.95 -0.13
CA ASP A 108 19.75 -4.71 -0.90
C ASP A 108 18.38 -4.10 -1.27
N LEU A 109 17.31 -4.90 -1.19
CA LEU A 109 15.93 -4.45 -1.44
C LEU A 109 15.16 -4.16 -0.15
N ARG A 110 15.75 -4.44 1.02
CA ARG A 110 15.14 -4.16 2.31
C ARG A 110 15.52 -2.75 2.75
N ILE A 111 14.54 -2.05 3.28
CA ILE A 111 14.74 -0.71 3.84
C ILE A 111 15.08 -0.85 5.32
N GLU A 112 16.32 -0.55 5.66
CA GLU A 112 16.81 -0.42 7.04
C GLU A 112 17.08 1.07 7.33
N GLY A 113 16.59 1.58 8.46
CA GLY A 113 16.82 2.97 8.89
C GLY A 113 15.76 3.98 8.42
N SER A 114 16.12 5.27 8.46
CA SER A 114 15.23 6.39 8.17
C SER A 114 15.00 6.55 6.67
N ILE A 115 13.75 6.53 6.22
CA ILE A 115 13.40 6.72 4.79
C ILE A 115 13.90 8.05 4.21
N PHE A 116 14.14 9.06 5.06
CA PHE A 116 14.54 10.40 4.64
C PHE A 116 15.99 10.50 4.19
N GLU A 117 16.81 9.52 4.54
CA GLU A 117 18.26 9.51 4.27
C GLU A 117 18.62 8.48 3.19
N LEU A 118 17.63 7.75 2.66
CA LEU A 118 17.85 6.63 1.74
C LEU A 118 17.80 7.08 0.28
N THR A 119 18.82 6.66 -0.47
CA THR A 119 18.89 6.80 -1.92
C THR A 119 18.44 5.53 -2.67
N ASN A 120 18.06 4.47 -1.92
CA ASN A 120 17.61 3.21 -2.48
C ASN A 120 16.15 3.30 -2.95
N GLU A 121 15.95 3.86 -4.16
CA GLU A 121 14.62 4.05 -4.75
C GLU A 121 13.83 2.74 -4.87
N LEU A 122 14.50 1.64 -5.23
CA LEU A 122 13.85 0.33 -5.36
C LEU A 122 13.39 -0.20 -4.00
N GLY A 123 14.22 -0.14 -2.96
CA GLY A 123 13.79 -0.52 -1.62
C GLY A 123 12.62 0.33 -1.12
N LEU A 124 12.64 1.65 -1.39
CA LEU A 124 11.55 2.57 -1.03
C LEU A 124 10.26 2.21 -1.76
N HIS A 125 10.36 1.83 -3.04
CA HIS A 125 9.23 1.32 -3.81
C HIS A 125 8.64 0.07 -3.15
N VAL A 126 9.47 -0.96 -2.90
CA VAL A 126 9.07 -2.22 -2.28
C VAL A 126 8.39 -1.98 -0.93
N ARG A 127 8.97 -1.12 -0.09
CA ARG A 127 8.40 -0.73 1.20
C ARG A 127 7.02 -0.09 1.05
N THR A 128 6.88 0.85 0.10
CA THR A 128 5.60 1.53 -0.15
C THR A 128 4.52 0.52 -0.52
N ARG A 129 4.84 -0.41 -1.44
CA ARG A 129 3.91 -1.46 -1.88
C ARG A 129 3.50 -2.38 -0.75
N TYR A 130 4.48 -2.80 0.07
CA TYR A 130 4.23 -3.58 1.26
C TYR A 130 3.21 -2.88 2.17
N ILE A 131 3.45 -1.63 2.55
CA ILE A 131 2.56 -0.87 3.44
C ILE A 131 1.14 -0.77 2.86
N VAL A 132 1.01 -0.44 1.56
CA VAL A 132 -0.30 -0.30 0.92
C VAL A 132 -1.09 -1.61 0.96
N TRP A 133 -0.45 -2.75 0.66
CA TRP A 133 -1.15 -4.02 0.71
C TRP A 133 -1.52 -4.45 2.11
N ARG A 134 -0.66 -4.21 3.11
CA ARG A 134 -1.02 -4.46 4.51
C ARG A 134 -2.26 -3.64 4.87
N ALA A 135 -2.31 -2.36 4.49
CA ALA A 135 -3.50 -1.53 4.67
C ALA A 135 -4.73 -2.12 3.95
N TRP A 136 -4.58 -2.59 2.71
CA TRP A 136 -5.69 -3.20 1.95
C TRP A 136 -6.16 -4.54 2.51
N ILE A 137 -5.26 -5.41 2.97
CA ILE A 137 -5.62 -6.70 3.57
C ILE A 137 -6.46 -6.48 4.83
N PHE A 138 -6.14 -5.45 5.61
CA PHE A 138 -6.82 -5.19 6.87
C PHE A 138 -8.03 -4.26 6.79
N ARG A 139 -8.19 -3.54 5.69
CA ARG A 139 -9.30 -2.60 5.49
C ARG A 139 -10.70 -3.21 5.67
N PRO A 140 -10.97 -4.47 5.27
CA PRO A 140 -12.27 -5.09 5.52
C PRO A 140 -12.66 -5.13 7.00
N PHE A 141 -11.69 -5.29 7.90
CA PHE A 141 -11.93 -5.32 9.35
C PHE A 141 -12.26 -3.94 9.90
N LEU A 142 -11.57 -2.90 9.42
CA LEU A 142 -11.93 -1.53 9.77
C LEU A 142 -13.31 -1.17 9.22
N TYR A 143 -13.62 -1.57 7.98
CA TYR A 143 -14.96 -1.40 7.42
C TYR A 143 -16.01 -2.10 8.29
N TYR A 144 -15.73 -3.31 8.76
CA TYR A 144 -16.60 -4.04 9.70
C TYR A 144 -16.80 -3.26 11.00
N MET A 145 -15.74 -2.72 11.61
CA MET A 145 -15.83 -1.90 12.82
C MET A 145 -16.68 -0.63 12.63
N ILE A 146 -16.70 -0.06 11.42
CA ILE A 146 -17.43 1.18 11.11
C ILE A 146 -18.90 0.92 10.73
N HIS A 147 -19.19 -0.18 10.02
CA HIS A 147 -20.47 -0.38 9.34
C HIS A 147 -21.29 -1.58 9.83
N ALA A 148 -20.71 -2.51 10.59
CA ALA A 148 -21.48 -3.67 11.07
C ALA A 148 -22.56 -3.23 12.09
N PRO A 149 -23.74 -3.87 12.10
CA PRO A 149 -24.70 -3.68 13.17
C PRO A 149 -24.07 -3.96 14.53
N GLN A 150 -24.41 -3.16 15.55
CA GLN A 150 -23.82 -3.26 16.88
C GLN A 150 -23.89 -4.69 17.46
N SER A 151 -24.98 -5.41 17.21
CA SER A 151 -25.16 -6.80 17.65
C SER A 151 -24.14 -7.77 17.04
N GLU A 152 -23.75 -7.57 15.78
CA GLU A 152 -22.74 -8.38 15.11
C GLU A 152 -21.33 -7.94 15.51
N LEU A 153 -21.11 -6.63 15.60
CA LEU A 153 -19.85 -6.07 16.06
C LEU A 153 -19.44 -6.65 17.41
N LEU A 154 -20.33 -6.65 18.40
CA LEU A 154 -20.04 -7.16 19.74
C LEU A 154 -19.63 -8.64 19.78
N LYS A 155 -20.12 -9.47 18.84
CA LYS A 155 -19.76 -10.90 18.75
C LYS A 155 -18.32 -11.10 18.28
N HIS A 156 -17.85 -10.28 17.35
CA HIS A 156 -16.57 -10.47 16.68
C HIS A 156 -15.49 -9.48 17.11
N ARG A 157 -15.85 -8.41 17.83
CA ARG A 157 -14.98 -7.28 18.18
C ARG A 157 -13.59 -7.68 18.66
N LYS A 158 -13.49 -8.62 19.63
CA LYS A 158 -12.22 -9.04 20.21
C LYS A 158 -11.20 -9.51 19.17
N ASN A 159 -11.66 -10.15 18.10
CA ASN A 159 -10.80 -10.70 17.06
C ASN A 159 -10.60 -9.72 15.89
N ILE A 160 -11.56 -8.82 15.66
CA ILE A 160 -11.56 -7.89 14.52
C ILE A 160 -10.85 -6.58 14.85
N GLU A 161 -10.96 -6.09 16.09
CA GLU A 161 -10.41 -4.82 16.51
C GLU A 161 -8.88 -4.73 16.32
N PRO A 162 -8.06 -5.74 16.67
CA PRO A 162 -6.61 -5.68 16.43
C PRO A 162 -6.25 -5.59 14.94
N LEU A 163 -7.02 -6.26 14.07
CA LEU A 163 -6.83 -6.23 12.62
C LEU A 163 -7.24 -4.86 12.06
N ALA A 164 -8.33 -4.29 12.55
CA ALA A 164 -8.77 -2.94 12.21
C ALA A 164 -7.74 -1.88 12.65
N SER A 165 -7.16 -2.00 13.85
CA SER A 165 -6.07 -1.14 14.31
C SER A 165 -4.87 -1.21 13.37
N SER A 166 -4.51 -2.41 12.92
CA SER A 166 -3.43 -2.59 11.94
C SER A 166 -3.71 -1.81 10.66
N CYS A 167 -4.95 -1.79 10.17
CA CYS A 167 -5.31 -0.96 9.00
C CYS A 167 -5.04 0.54 9.23
N LEU A 168 -5.37 1.06 10.43
CA LEU A 168 -5.09 2.46 10.79
C LEU A 168 -3.59 2.73 10.85
N ASP A 169 -2.82 1.83 11.46
CA ASP A 169 -1.36 1.95 11.58
C ASP A 169 -0.67 1.95 10.21
N TYR A 170 -1.02 1.01 9.32
CA TYR A 170 -0.47 0.99 7.96
C TYR A 170 -0.93 2.19 7.13
N SER A 171 -2.16 2.69 7.34
CA SER A 171 -2.63 3.92 6.70
C SER A 171 -1.80 5.14 7.14
N MET A 172 -1.49 5.24 8.44
CA MET A 172 -0.60 6.28 8.97
C MET A 172 0.81 6.17 8.42
N GLN A 173 1.38 4.96 8.38
CA GLN A 173 2.70 4.72 7.80
C GLN A 173 2.73 5.12 6.33
N GLY A 174 1.71 4.76 5.54
CA GLY A 174 1.61 5.13 4.14
C GLY A 174 1.55 6.65 3.92
N ILE A 175 0.84 7.37 4.80
CA ILE A 175 0.85 8.84 4.78
C ILE A 175 2.24 9.40 5.08
N ASN A 176 2.91 8.87 6.10
CA ASN A 176 4.23 9.34 6.51
C ASN A 176 5.28 9.10 5.41
N ASP A 177 5.26 7.93 4.77
CA ASP A 177 6.14 7.64 3.64
C ASP A 177 5.82 8.56 2.44
N ALA A 178 4.54 8.95 2.29
CA ALA A 178 4.10 9.85 1.23
C ALA A 178 4.47 11.33 1.39
N THR A 179 4.97 11.76 2.55
CA THR A 179 5.47 13.13 2.73
C THR A 179 6.85 13.36 2.12
N HIS A 180 7.45 12.32 1.53
CA HIS A 180 8.70 12.47 0.79
C HIS A 180 8.43 13.10 -0.60
N HIS A 181 8.46 14.42 -0.67
CA HIS A 181 8.01 15.21 -1.82
C HIS A 181 8.96 15.23 -3.04
N HIS A 182 9.84 14.24 -3.19
CA HIS A 182 10.60 14.09 -4.44
C HIS A 182 9.64 13.76 -5.60
N ARG A 183 9.92 14.31 -6.79
CA ARG A 183 9.17 13.96 -8.00
C ARG A 183 9.73 12.67 -8.58
N HIS A 184 8.86 11.69 -8.80
CA HIS A 184 9.16 10.43 -9.48
C HIS A 184 7.89 9.93 -10.19
N HIS A 185 8.04 8.88 -10.99
CA HIS A 185 6.92 8.29 -11.76
C HIS A 185 5.75 7.83 -10.88
N GLY A 186 5.99 7.56 -9.59
CA GLY A 186 4.99 7.14 -8.61
C GLY A 186 4.36 8.27 -7.80
N SER A 187 4.78 9.54 -7.95
CA SER A 187 4.37 10.64 -7.04
C SER A 187 2.85 10.82 -6.98
N TRP A 188 2.14 10.64 -8.10
CA TRP A 188 0.68 10.72 -8.11
C TRP A 188 0.04 9.63 -7.25
N TYR A 189 0.53 8.39 -7.36
CA TYR A 189 0.04 7.26 -6.57
C TYR A 189 0.34 7.47 -5.08
N THR A 190 1.53 7.94 -4.75
CA THR A 190 1.92 8.29 -3.37
C THR A 190 0.98 9.33 -2.75
N ALA A 191 0.61 10.37 -3.51
CA ALA A 191 -0.36 11.36 -3.05
C ALA A 191 -1.77 10.77 -2.85
N ARG A 192 -2.16 9.78 -3.67
CA ARG A 192 -3.42 9.03 -3.50
C ARG A 192 -3.42 8.13 -2.27
N VAL A 193 -2.29 7.50 -1.95
CA VAL A 193 -2.11 6.75 -0.69
C VAL A 193 -2.32 7.68 0.51
N ALA A 194 -1.73 8.88 0.49
CA ALA A 194 -1.92 9.86 1.55
C ALA A 194 -3.39 10.30 1.68
N PHE A 195 -4.05 10.59 0.56
CA PHE A 195 -5.47 10.94 0.52
C PHE A 195 -6.35 9.81 1.07
N GLY A 196 -6.17 8.58 0.58
CA GLY A 196 -6.94 7.41 1.02
C GLY A 196 -6.74 7.09 2.50
N GLY A 197 -5.49 7.16 2.98
CA GLY A 197 -5.16 6.99 4.39
C GLY A 197 -5.83 8.04 5.27
N ALA A 198 -5.84 9.31 4.85
CA ALA A 198 -6.52 10.37 5.59
C ALA A 198 -8.03 10.13 5.71
N LEU A 199 -8.68 9.70 4.62
CA LEU A 199 -10.09 9.35 4.65
C LEU A 199 -10.38 8.16 5.58
N ILE A 200 -9.50 7.16 5.60
CA ILE A 200 -9.59 6.01 6.51
C ILE A 200 -9.54 6.46 7.98
N LEU A 201 -8.57 7.30 8.34
CA LEU A 201 -8.42 7.82 9.70
C LEU A 201 -9.62 8.68 10.11
N LEU A 202 -10.05 9.59 9.23
CA LEU A 202 -11.21 10.45 9.48
C LEU A 202 -12.51 9.67 9.63
N ALA A 203 -12.72 8.62 8.82
CA ALA A 203 -13.90 7.77 8.94
C ALA A 203 -13.94 7.03 10.28
N ALA A 204 -12.80 6.49 10.72
CA ALA A 204 -12.68 5.81 12.01
C ALA A 204 -12.91 6.78 13.19
N ALA A 205 -12.27 7.95 13.16
CA ALA A 205 -12.42 8.98 14.18
C ALA A 205 -13.87 9.45 14.33
N ARG A 206 -14.56 9.67 13.20
CA ARG A 206 -15.94 10.15 13.19
C ARG A 206 -16.92 9.16 13.82
N VAL A 207 -16.75 7.86 13.55
CA VAL A 207 -17.67 6.83 14.08
C VAL A 207 -17.30 6.44 15.52
N ASN A 208 -16.03 6.63 15.91
CA ASN A 208 -15.52 6.36 17.24
C ASN A 208 -15.80 4.90 17.70
N SER A 209 -15.78 3.96 16.75
CA SER A 209 -15.99 2.53 17.05
C SER A 209 -14.71 1.82 17.47
N ILE A 210 -13.55 2.44 17.25
CA ILE A 210 -12.21 1.92 17.55
C ILE A 210 -11.34 3.06 18.12
N ALA A 211 -10.42 2.73 19.02
CA ALA A 211 -9.48 3.71 19.56
C ALA A 211 -8.53 4.20 18.44
N MET A 212 -8.37 5.52 18.34
CA MET A 212 -7.50 6.10 17.33
C MET A 212 -6.01 5.96 17.72
N PRO A 213 -5.13 5.59 16.78
CA PRO A 213 -3.70 5.47 17.04
C PRO A 213 -3.07 6.83 17.38
N GLN A 214 -2.02 6.81 18.21
CA GLN A 214 -1.31 8.03 18.60
C GLN A 214 -0.74 8.77 17.38
N GLY A 215 -1.02 10.07 17.26
CA GLY A 215 -0.50 10.90 16.17
C GLY A 215 -1.30 10.83 14.87
N TRP A 216 -2.49 10.23 14.87
CA TRP A 216 -3.39 10.19 13.71
C TRP A 216 -3.71 11.59 13.16
N GLU A 217 -3.92 12.57 14.03
CA GLU A 217 -4.19 13.96 13.67
C GLU A 217 -3.04 14.57 12.86
N ALA A 218 -1.82 14.42 13.38
CA ALA A 218 -0.61 14.88 12.70
C ALA A 218 -0.40 14.15 11.37
N ALA A 219 -0.80 12.87 11.26
CA ALA A 219 -0.79 12.15 10.00
C ALA A 219 -1.80 12.76 9.00
N VAL A 220 -3.04 13.05 9.40
CA VAL A 220 -4.02 13.69 8.51
C VAL A 220 -3.55 15.08 8.04
N GLN A 221 -2.93 15.86 8.93
CA GLN A 221 -2.30 17.14 8.55
C GLN A 221 -1.17 16.96 7.54
N ARG A 222 -0.31 15.94 7.73
CA ARG A 222 0.74 15.56 6.77
C ARG A 222 0.16 15.18 5.41
N ALA A 223 -0.93 14.42 5.38
CA ALA A 223 -1.62 14.11 4.12
C ALA A 223 -2.14 15.36 3.43
N MET A 224 -2.72 16.31 4.19
CA MET A 224 -3.14 17.61 3.65
C MET A 224 -1.96 18.37 3.03
N HIS A 225 -0.81 18.41 3.71
CA HIS A 225 0.39 19.03 3.17
C HIS A 225 0.87 18.36 1.88
N THR A 226 0.84 17.03 1.81
CA THR A 226 1.17 16.29 0.57
C THR A 226 0.25 16.66 -0.58
N MET A 227 -1.06 16.75 -0.36
CA MET A 227 -2.00 17.14 -1.43
C MET A 227 -1.82 18.61 -1.84
N ASP A 228 -1.58 19.50 -0.86
CA ASP A 228 -1.33 20.92 -1.10
C ASP A 228 -0.08 21.14 -1.96
N ARG A 229 1.00 20.41 -1.67
CA ARG A 229 2.26 20.46 -2.44
C ARG A 229 2.06 20.21 -3.94
N TRP A 230 1.12 19.34 -4.30
CA TRP A 230 0.84 18.94 -5.68
C TRP A 230 -0.43 19.60 -6.27
N SER A 231 -1.14 20.42 -5.49
CA SER A 231 -2.44 21.00 -5.88
C SER A 231 -2.34 21.95 -7.07
N GLY A 232 -1.26 22.75 -7.16
CA GLY A 232 -1.03 23.66 -8.29
C GLY A 232 -0.78 22.95 -9.62
N GLU A 233 -0.42 21.67 -9.59
CA GLU A 233 -0.11 20.87 -10.78
C GLU A 233 -1.20 19.84 -11.11
N SER A 234 -2.09 19.54 -10.16
CA SER A 234 -3.11 18.52 -10.29
C SER A 234 -4.42 18.97 -9.68
N LYS A 235 -5.41 19.22 -10.54
CA LYS A 235 -6.80 19.50 -10.12
C LYS A 235 -7.38 18.37 -9.26
N ASN A 236 -6.91 17.13 -9.45
CA ASN A 236 -7.32 16.00 -8.62
C ASN A 236 -6.81 16.17 -7.19
N MET A 237 -5.57 16.62 -7.00
CA MET A 237 -5.00 16.88 -5.67
C MET A 237 -5.64 18.10 -5.01
N GLU A 238 -5.95 19.14 -5.78
CA GLU A 238 -6.73 20.29 -5.30
C GLU A 238 -8.11 19.85 -4.77
N ALA A 239 -8.83 19.00 -5.53
CA ALA A 239 -10.13 18.48 -5.11
C ALA A 239 -10.01 17.57 -3.88
N SER A 240 -9.03 16.66 -3.86
CA SER A 240 -8.76 15.78 -2.71
C SER A 240 -8.45 16.58 -1.44
N LEU A 241 -7.66 17.65 -1.53
CA LEU A 241 -7.37 18.54 -0.41
C LEU A 241 -8.63 19.20 0.15
N LYS A 242 -9.50 19.72 -0.72
CA LYS A 242 -10.78 20.34 -0.31
C LYS A 242 -11.67 19.34 0.44
N ILE A 243 -11.72 18.09 -0.03
CA ILE A 243 -12.50 17.02 0.61
C ILE A 243 -11.96 16.72 2.02
N VAL A 244 -10.64 16.51 2.15
CA VAL A 244 -10.04 16.18 3.44
C VAL A 244 -10.17 17.32 4.44
N LYS A 245 -9.96 18.58 4.02
CA LYS A 245 -10.17 19.75 4.89
C LYS A 245 -11.61 19.81 5.43
N LYS A 246 -12.60 19.68 4.55
CA LYS A 246 -14.02 19.68 4.94
C LYS A 246 -14.34 18.57 5.95
N LEU A 247 -13.81 17.37 5.74
CA LEU A 247 -14.05 16.23 6.62
C LEU A 247 -13.29 16.36 7.95
N TRP A 248 -12.10 16.95 7.92
CA TRP A 248 -11.32 17.26 9.11
C TRP A 248 -12.03 18.25 10.01
N ASP A 249 -12.51 19.37 9.47
CA ASP A 249 -13.23 20.38 10.24
C ASP A 249 -14.48 19.77 10.91
N ALA A 250 -15.24 18.96 10.17
CA ALA A 250 -16.42 18.26 10.67
C ALA A 250 -16.13 17.11 11.67
N ALA A 251 -14.87 16.72 11.86
CA ALA A 251 -14.46 15.73 12.85
C ALA A 251 -13.94 16.37 14.15
N GLN A 252 -13.75 17.70 14.15
CA GLN A 252 -13.31 18.49 15.30
C GLN A 252 -14.48 19.16 16.05
N GLU A 253 -15.69 19.13 15.46
CA GLU A 253 -16.96 19.53 16.07
C GLU A 253 -17.58 18.41 16.92
#